data_AF-A0A3B0W9H2-F1
#
_entry.id   AF-A0A3B0W9H2-F1
#
_cell.length_a   1.000
_cell.length_b   1.000
_cell.length_c   1.000
_cell.angle_alpha   90.00
_cell.angle_beta   90.00
_cell.angle_gamma   90.00
#
_symmetry.space_group_name_H-M   'P 1'
#
loop_
_entity.id
_entity.type
_entity.pdbx_description
1 polymer ?
#
loop_
_entity_poly.entity_id
_entity_poly.type
_entity_poly.pdbx_seq_one_letter_code
_entity_poly.pdbx_strand_id
1 'polypeptide(L)' 'MLITEHGQPSAYLVDVDDYEFMQQRMAILEGVARGEQAIKNGNIFSNQEAKEKMSKWLK' A
#
# COMPACT_ATOMS: atom_id res chain seq x y z
N MET A 1 -13.13 -7.23 -18.99
CA MET A 1 -14.38 -7.10 -19.79
C MET A 1 -15.32 -6.14 -19.08
N LEU A 2 -15.95 -5.18 -19.76
CA LEU A 2 -16.93 -4.29 -19.14
C LEU A 2 -18.32 -4.96 -19.16
N ILE A 3 -18.98 -5.03 -18.02
CA ILE A 3 -20.36 -5.46 -17.86
C ILE A 3 -21.22 -4.20 -17.77
N THR A 4 -22.21 -4.09 -18.65
CA THR A 4 -23.15 -2.96 -18.68
C THR A 4 -24.56 -3.39 -18.32
N GLU A 5 -25.26 -2.59 -17.52
CA GLU A 5 -26.69 -2.73 -17.26
C GLU A 5 -27.42 -1.51 -17.85
N HIS A 6 -28.46 -1.74 -18.65
CA HIS A 6 -29.18 -0.68 -19.38
C HIS A 6 -28.26 0.27 -20.20
N GLY A 7 -27.12 -0.23 -20.69
CA GLY A 7 -26.14 0.55 -21.44
C GLY A 7 -25.18 1.39 -20.59
N GLN A 8 -25.28 1.31 -19.26
CA GLN A 8 -24.36 1.96 -18.32
C GLN A 8 -23.30 0.97 -17.81
N PRO A 9 -22.02 1.37 -17.71
CA PRO A 9 -20.99 0.57 -17.06
C PRO A 9 -21.37 0.24 -15.61
N SER A 10 -21.55 -1.05 -15.30
CA SER A 10 -21.93 -1.50 -13.95
C SER A 10 -20.81 -2.25 -13.25
N ALA A 11 -19.95 -2.96 -13.98
CA ALA A 11 -18.80 -3.66 -13.41
C ALA A 11 -17.70 -3.92 -14.44
N TYR A 12 -16.49 -4.16 -13.95
CA TYR A 12 -15.38 -4.68 -14.75
C TYR A 12 -15.04 -6.08 -14.26
N LEU A 13 -15.14 -7.06 -15.16
CA LEU A 13 -14.63 -8.40 -14.91
C LEU A 13 -13.14 -8.39 -15.21
N VAL A 14 -12.36 -8.80 -14.21
CA VAL A 14 -10.91 -8.90 -14.21
C VAL A 14 -10.57 -10.33 -13.82
N ASP A 15 -9.45 -10.85 -14.33
CA ASP A 15 -8.91 -12.12 -13.86
C ASP A 15 -8.53 -12.03 -12.37
N VAL A 16 -8.67 -13.13 -11.63
CA VAL A 16 -8.39 -13.13 -10.19
C VAL A 16 -6.92 -12.86 -9.90
N ASP A 17 -6.00 -13.41 -10.71
CA ASP A 17 -4.56 -13.23 -10.53
C ASP A 17 -4.18 -11.77 -10.80
N ASP A 18 -4.76 -11.16 -11.84
CA ASP A 18 -4.58 -9.74 -12.14
C ASP A 18 -5.12 -8.85 -11.02
N TYR A 19 -6.28 -9.18 -10.46
CA TYR A 19 -6.86 -8.45 -9.33
C TYR A 19 -5.96 -8.51 -8.10
N GLU A 20 -5.52 -9.71 -7.72
CA GLU A 20 -4.63 -9.90 -6.57
C GLU A 20 -3.30 -9.17 -6.77
N PHE A 21 -2.72 -9.23 -7.97
CA PHE A 21 -1.50 -8.49 -8.31
C PHE A 21 -1.69 -6.98 -8.16
N MET A 22 -2.82 -6.43 -8.64
CA MET A 22 -3.14 -5.01 -8.46
C MET A 22 -3.29 -4.65 -6.97
N GLN A 23 -3.95 -5.49 -6.17
CA GLN A 23 -4.10 -5.25 -4.73
C GLN A 23 -2.74 -5.24 -4.01
N GLN A 24 -1.86 -6.19 -4.32
CA GLN A 24 -0.49 -6.23 -3.77
C GLN A 24 0.30 -4.99 -4.17
N ARG A 25 0.23 -4.57 -5.44
CA ARG A 25 0.88 -3.36 -5.93
C ARG A 25 0.37 -2.11 -5.21
N MET A 26 -0.95 -1.99 -5.01
CA MET A 26 -1.55 -0.88 -4.28
C MET A 26 -1.06 -0.81 -2.83
N ALA A 27 -1.01 -1.95 -2.13
CA ALA A 27 -0.50 -2.00 -0.76
C ALA A 27 0.96 -1.50 -0.64
N ILE A 28 1.81 -1.85 -1.61
CA ILE A 28 3.19 -1.36 -1.68
C ILE A 28 3.21 0.16 -1.91
N LEU A 29 2.46 0.66 -2.89
CA LEU A 29 2.42 2.08 -3.22
C LEU A 29 1.89 2.94 -2.06
N GLU A 30 0.90 2.45 -1.33
CA GLU A 30 0.44 3.11 -0.11
C GLU A 30 1.51 3.15 0.98
N GLY A 31 2.28 2.07 1.14
CA GLY A 31 3.43 2.04 2.05
C GLY A 31 4.50 3.07 1.68
N VAL A 32 4.82 3.18 0.39
CA VAL A 32 5.76 4.18 -0.13
C VAL A 32 5.23 5.59 0.11
N ALA A 33 3.99 5.88 -0.26
CA ALA A 33 3.37 7.19 -0.07
C ALA A 33 3.34 7.61 1.41
N ARG A 34 3.06 6.68 2.33
CA ARG A 34 3.16 6.94 3.78
C ARG A 34 4.59 7.28 4.20
N GLY A 35 5.59 6.57 3.67
CA GLY A 35 7.00 6.84 3.90
C GLY A 35 7.43 8.22 3.41
N GLU A 36 7.05 8.58 2.18
CA GLU A 36 7.32 9.90 1.60
C GLU A 36 6.69 11.02 2.45
N GLN A 37 5.45 10.84 2.88
CA GLN A 37 4.76 11.80 3.75
C GLN A 37 5.44 11.91 5.13
N ALA A 38 5.92 10.81 5.69
CA ALA A 38 6.65 10.80 6.97
C ALA A 38 7.96 11.59 6.86
N ILE A 39 8.72 11.41 5.77
CA ILE A 39 9.93 12.19 5.48
C ILE A 39 9.60 13.68 5.37
N LYS A 40 8.58 14.04 4.58
CA LYS A 40 8.16 15.43 4.39
C LYS A 40 7.78 16.12 5.70
N ASN A 41 7.15 15.39 6.62
CA ASN A 41 6.70 15.92 7.89
C ASN A 41 7.75 15.82 9.02
N GLY A 42 8.93 15.26 8.75
CA GLY A 42 9.94 15.02 9.79
C GLY A 42 9.59 13.89 10.77
N ASN A 43 8.61 13.06 10.46
CA ASN A 43 8.19 11.90 11.28
C ASN A 43 9.11 10.70 11.01
N ILE A 44 10.40 10.87 11.25
CA ILE A 44 11.45 9.88 10.98
C ILE A 44 12.29 9.62 12.23
N PHE A 45 12.97 8.48 12.26
CA PHE A 45 13.96 8.14 13.28
C PHE A 45 15.28 7.79 12.61
N SER A 46 16.39 8.11 13.26
CA SER A 46 17.69 7.54 12.92
C SER A 46 17.70 6.03 13.18
N ASN A 47 18.65 5.32 12.58
CA ASN A 47 18.85 3.89 12.79
C ASN A 47 19.06 3.57 14.28
N GLN A 48 19.85 4.39 14.99
CA GLN A 48 20.11 4.21 16.41
C GLN A 48 18.83 4.33 17.24
N GLU A 49 18.07 5.40 17.06
CA GLU A 49 16.79 5.62 17.78
C GLU A 49 15.80 4.49 17.53
N ALA A 50 15.74 3.99 16.28
CA ALA A 50 14.88 2.87 15.92
C ALA A 50 15.28 1.57 16.65
N LYS A 51 16.57 1.23 16.69
CA LYS A 51 17.08 0.06 17.43
C LYS A 51 16.79 0.15 18.92
N GLU A 52 17.02 1.31 19.53
CA GLU A 52 16.75 1.54 20.94
C GLU A 52 15.26 1.36 21.26
N LYS A 53 14.37 1.94 20.44
CA LYS A 53 12.91 1.80 20.60
C LYS A 53 12.43 0.37 20.41
N MET A 54 13.03 -0.38 19.47
CA MET A 54 12.62 -1.75 19.14
C MET A 54 13.29 -2.83 20.01
N SER A 55 14.20 -2.45 20.90
CA SER A 55 15.02 -3.35 21.74
C SER A 55 14.23 -4.38 22.54
N LYS A 56 12.97 -4.10 22.89
CA LYS A 56 12.09 -5.04 23.59
C LYS A 56 11.62 -6.22 22.72
N TRP A 57 11.58 -6.05 21.41
CA TRP A 57 11.01 -7.01 20.46
C TRP A 57 12.07 -7.69 19.58
N LEU A 58 13.23 -7.06 19.37
CA LEU A 58 14.30 -7.53 18.48
C LEU A 58 15.48 -8.18 19.22
N LYS A 59 15.21 -9.04 20.21
CA LYS A 59 16.26 -9.80 20.91
C LYS A 59 16.96 -10.81 20.01
#